data_AF-A0A965NZI8-F1
#
_entry.id   AF-A0A965NZI8-F1
#
_cell.length_a   1.000
_cell.length_b   1.000
_cell.length_c   1.000
_cell.angle_alpha   90.00
_cell.angle_beta   90.00
_cell.angle_gamma   90.00
#
_symmetry.space_group_name_H-M   'P 1'
#
loop_
_entity.id
_entity.type
_entity.pdbx_description
1 polymer ?
#
loop_
_entity_poly.entity_id
_entity_poly.type
_entity_poly.pdbx_seq_one_letter_code
_entity_poly.pdbx_strand_id
1 'polypeptide(L)'
;MLHYWIVTLFVVIILFFSHYFLSSFLGNFFVLLGITASVLAFGFLRGNSLWTWFPISFAISFAIAFLFLARKSGKGGKSGKSGKDGFLSGIPQYNMKYSSAGSWPQELVREFLNFQAAHNPEIFFDMDLIQEQATPDEVRIFLKNGQWPWSSDVQRMYREAIMENSYISMNPGSSLSDAQMVYNENAIKQLLSWNSKEGDFLLGGVIIGHPNGMPKNVNNTVRCVASADGGETVMQKKVYTGYNGINGSMSYQTSLVPNDQIPNIVPGFSFLNGKVCNPCAPLNSPPDYSCPFIIDTGNGTEISDIWEKLWSISGTKQGFSKAKEFPPVNNSYLLGVSRK
;
A
#
# COMPACT_ATOMS: atom_id res chain seq x y z
N MET A 1 1.02 -54.69 36.69
CA MET A 1 -0.14 -54.49 35.78
C MET A 1 -0.72 -53.09 35.84
N LEU A 2 -0.98 -52.50 37.03
CA LEU A 2 -1.63 -51.20 37.17
C LEU A 2 -0.95 -50.05 36.38
N HIS A 3 0.38 -50.02 36.33
CA HIS A 3 1.11 -48.97 35.61
C HIS A 3 0.95 -49.06 34.08
N TYR A 4 0.71 -50.26 33.54
CA TYR A 4 0.53 -50.46 32.11
C TYR A 4 -0.79 -49.86 31.62
N TRP A 5 -1.85 -50.01 32.44
CA TRP A 5 -3.18 -49.45 32.19
C TRP A 5 -3.20 -47.92 32.22
N ILE A 6 -2.44 -47.31 33.14
CA ILE A 6 -2.34 -45.85 33.24
C ILE A 6 -1.65 -45.27 32.00
N VAL A 7 -0.56 -45.89 31.54
CA VAL A 7 0.16 -45.43 30.34
C VAL A 7 -0.69 -45.60 29.07
N THR A 8 -1.41 -46.72 28.94
CA THR A 8 -2.31 -46.92 27.80
C THR A 8 -3.48 -45.93 27.79
N LEU A 9 -4.09 -45.65 28.95
CA LEU A 9 -5.13 -44.64 29.09
C LEU A 9 -4.62 -43.25 28.67
N PHE A 10 -3.41 -42.88 29.10
CA PHE A 10 -2.82 -41.58 28.79
C PHE A 10 -2.52 -41.41 27.29
N VAL A 11 -2.01 -42.46 26.62
CA VAL A 11 -1.78 -42.45 25.17
C VAL A 11 -3.10 -42.33 24.39
N VAL A 12 -4.16 -43.03 24.82
CA VAL A 12 -5.49 -42.94 24.20
C VAL A 12 -6.07 -41.53 24.34
N ILE A 13 -5.91 -40.89 25.50
CA ILE A 13 -6.35 -39.51 25.73
C ILE A 13 -5.59 -38.53 24.82
N ILE A 14 -4.26 -38.64 24.71
CA ILE A 14 -3.46 -37.78 23.82
C ILE A 14 -3.90 -37.95 22.36
N LEU A 15 -4.11 -39.20 21.91
CA LEU A 15 -4.56 -39.47 20.54
C LEU A 15 -5.96 -38.91 20.29
N PHE A 16 -6.88 -39.03 21.24
CA PHE A 16 -8.25 -38.50 21.14
C PHE A 16 -8.27 -36.96 21.06
N PHE A 17 -7.49 -36.27 21.92
CA PHE A 17 -7.41 -34.80 21.91
C PHE A 17 -6.55 -34.23 20.80
N SER A 18 -5.62 -35.01 20.23
CA SER A 18 -4.80 -34.56 19.10
C SER A 18 -5.66 -34.12 17.92
N HIS A 19 -6.79 -34.80 17.67
CA HIS A 19 -7.70 -34.48 16.56
C HIS A 19 -8.27 -33.05 16.65
N TYR A 20 -8.47 -32.53 17.87
CA TYR A 20 -9.01 -31.19 18.11
C TYR A 20 -7.94 -30.09 18.15
N PHE A 21 -6.71 -30.42 18.53
CA PHE A 21 -5.61 -29.44 18.64
C PHE A 21 -4.80 -29.25 17.35
N LEU A 22 -4.92 -30.18 16.39
CA LEU A 22 -4.13 -30.30 15.16
C LEU A 22 -4.28 -29.13 14.14
N SER A 23 -5.21 -28.20 14.35
CA SER A 23 -5.38 -27.04 13.46
C SER A 23 -4.40 -25.90 13.76
N SER A 24 -3.76 -25.89 14.93
CA SER A 24 -2.87 -24.82 15.38
C SER A 24 -1.42 -25.29 15.51
N PHE A 25 -0.47 -24.39 15.22
CA PHE A 25 0.96 -24.65 15.38
C PHE A 25 1.32 -25.05 16.82
N LEU A 26 0.69 -24.41 17.81
CA LEU A 26 0.87 -24.76 19.22
C LEU A 26 0.40 -26.18 19.55
N GLY A 27 -0.70 -26.66 18.94
CA GLY A 27 -1.18 -28.02 19.18
C GLY A 27 -0.19 -29.10 18.76
N ASN A 28 0.48 -28.90 17.62
CA ASN A 28 1.52 -29.83 17.17
C ASN A 28 2.73 -29.86 18.10
N PHE A 29 3.08 -28.71 18.68
CA PHE A 29 4.16 -28.61 19.66
C PHE A 29 3.85 -29.38 20.95
N PHE A 30 2.63 -29.25 21.49
CA PHE A 30 2.24 -29.97 22.70
C PHE A 30 2.15 -31.49 22.51
N VAL A 31 1.73 -31.96 21.33
CA VAL A 31 1.74 -33.40 21.02
C VAL A 31 3.16 -33.96 21.00
N LEU A 32 4.12 -33.24 20.42
CA LEU A 32 5.54 -33.63 20.43
C LEU A 32 6.13 -33.68 21.86
N LEU A 33 5.81 -32.68 22.69
CA LEU A 33 6.21 -32.67 24.10
C LEU A 33 5.59 -33.83 24.89
N GLY A 34 4.33 -34.17 24.64
CA GLY A 34 3.65 -35.30 25.29
C GLY A 34 4.28 -36.64 24.95
N ILE A 35 4.64 -36.86 23.67
CA ILE A 35 5.29 -38.10 23.22
C ILE A 35 6.69 -38.22 23.85
N THR A 36 7.48 -37.15 23.80
CA THR A 36 8.84 -37.14 24.36
C THR A 36 8.85 -37.39 25.87
N ALA A 37 7.95 -36.75 26.62
CA ALA A 37 7.79 -36.98 28.06
C ALA A 37 7.37 -38.44 28.38
N SER A 38 6.49 -39.02 27.57
CA SER A 38 6.01 -40.41 27.76
C SER A 38 7.13 -41.44 27.56
N VAL A 39 7.99 -41.25 26.55
CA VAL A 39 9.14 -42.14 26.29
C VAL A 39 10.19 -42.04 27.41
N LEU A 40 10.44 -40.81 27.90
CA LEU A 40 11.37 -40.60 29.02
C LEU A 40 10.86 -41.21 30.32
N ALA A 41 9.57 -41.05 30.63
CA ALA A 41 8.94 -41.66 31.79
C ALA A 41 8.99 -43.20 31.75
N PHE A 42 8.79 -43.79 30.57
CA PHE A 42 8.88 -45.24 30.38
C PHE A 42 10.31 -45.77 30.56
N GLY A 43 11.31 -45.03 30.07
CA GLY A 43 12.73 -45.35 30.30
C GLY A 43 13.11 -45.33 31.79
N PHE A 44 12.60 -44.33 32.53
CA PHE A 44 12.84 -44.19 33.97
C PHE A 44 12.22 -45.34 34.79
N LEU A 45 10.98 -45.76 34.46
CA LEU A 45 10.31 -46.86 35.14
C LEU A 45 10.99 -48.23 34.93
N ARG A 46 11.81 -48.38 33.89
CA ARG A 46 12.58 -49.60 33.61
C ARG A 46 13.94 -49.67 34.30
N GLY A 47 14.29 -48.66 35.12
CA GLY A 47 15.56 -48.63 35.87
C GLY A 47 16.80 -48.36 35.02
N ASN A 48 16.62 -47.96 33.75
CA ASN A 48 17.72 -47.64 32.86
C ASN A 48 18.07 -46.14 32.92
N SER A 49 19.35 -45.81 32.77
CA SER A 49 19.83 -44.42 32.78
C SER A 49 19.14 -43.58 31.71
N LEU A 50 18.62 -42.42 32.13
CA LEU A 50 17.88 -41.43 31.32
C LEU A 50 18.60 -41.06 30.02
N TRP A 51 19.93 -41.10 30.03
CA TRP A 51 20.80 -40.78 28.89
C TRP A 51 20.67 -41.76 27.72
N THR A 52 20.27 -43.01 27.97
CA THR A 52 20.15 -44.03 26.91
C THR A 52 18.89 -43.88 26.06
N TRP A 53 17.82 -43.28 26.61
CA TRP A 53 16.51 -43.16 25.94
C TRP A 53 16.25 -41.81 25.30
N PHE A 54 16.99 -40.78 25.70
CA PHE A 54 16.91 -39.44 25.11
C PHE A 54 17.10 -39.43 23.57
N PRO A 55 18.13 -40.06 22.99
CA PRO A 55 18.33 -40.04 21.53
C PRO A 55 17.23 -40.80 20.77
N ILE A 56 16.70 -41.89 21.35
CA ILE A 56 15.62 -42.69 20.74
C ILE A 56 14.32 -41.88 20.71
N SER A 57 14.00 -41.19 21.80
CA SER A 57 12.82 -40.30 21.90
C SER A 57 12.88 -39.17 20.88
N PHE A 58 14.06 -38.56 20.70
CA PHE A 58 14.27 -37.50 19.73
C PHE A 58 14.14 -38.01 18.29
N ALA A 59 14.74 -39.17 17.97
CA ALA A 59 14.66 -39.77 16.64
C ALA A 59 13.21 -40.12 16.22
N ILE A 60 12.41 -40.68 17.14
CA ILE A 60 11.00 -41.00 16.88
C ILE A 60 10.19 -39.72 16.65
N SER A 61 10.41 -38.69 17.46
CA SER A 61 9.72 -37.40 17.34
C SER A 61 10.04 -36.71 16.01
N PHE A 62 11.29 -36.77 15.57
CA PHE A 62 11.73 -36.23 14.30
C PHE A 62 11.14 -36.99 13.10
N ALA A 63 11.11 -38.33 13.16
CA ALA A 63 10.51 -39.16 12.11
C ALA A 63 9.00 -38.88 11.95
N ILE A 64 8.27 -38.71 13.05
CA ILE A 64 6.85 -38.35 13.02
C ILE A 64 6.66 -36.96 12.40
N ALA A 65 7.44 -35.96 12.83
CA ALA A 65 7.37 -34.61 12.27
C ALA A 65 7.65 -34.61 10.75
N PHE A 66 8.64 -35.39 10.30
CA PHE A 66 8.97 -35.51 8.88
C PHE A 66 7.84 -36.14 8.06
N LEU A 67 7.20 -37.21 8.56
CA LEU A 67 6.03 -37.82 7.91
C LEU A 67 4.83 -36.87 7.83
N PHE A 68 4.64 -36.01 8.83
CA PHE A 68 3.58 -35.00 8.81
C PHE A 68 3.85 -33.87 7.80
N LEU A 69 5.10 -33.40 7.72
CA LEU A 69 5.50 -32.41 6.71
C LEU A 69 5.37 -32.98 5.29
N ALA A 70 5.77 -34.23 5.07
CA ALA A 70 5.63 -34.92 3.78
C ALA A 70 4.16 -35.08 3.36
N ARG A 71 3.24 -35.37 4.30
CA ARG A 71 1.79 -35.45 4.01
C ARG A 71 1.16 -34.11 3.68
N LYS A 72 1.63 -33.01 4.27
CA LYS A 72 1.11 -31.66 3.97
C LYS A 72 1.55 -31.17 2.58
N SER A 73 2.71 -31.62 2.11
CA SER A 73 3.20 -31.36 0.75
C SER A 73 2.44 -32.16 -0.34
N GLY A 74 1.90 -33.33 -0.01
CA GLY A 74 1.23 -34.24 -0.98
C GLY A 74 -0.27 -34.03 -1.25
N LYS A 75 -0.92 -33.00 -0.69
CA LYS A 75 -2.34 -32.69 -0.96
C LYS A 75 -2.49 -31.38 -1.76
N GLY A 76 -1.86 -31.35 -2.92
CA GLY A 76 -2.16 -30.40 -3.99
C GLY A 76 -2.92 -31.09 -5.12
N GLY A 77 -4.20 -30.71 -5.29
CA GLY A 77 -4.92 -30.77 -6.56
C GLY A 77 -5.19 -32.14 -7.20
N LYS A 78 -6.43 -32.63 -7.07
CA LYS A 78 -7.00 -33.56 -8.06
C LYS A 78 -7.03 -32.87 -9.42
N SER A 79 -6.17 -33.32 -10.34
CA SER A 79 -6.12 -32.94 -11.74
C SER A 79 -7.40 -33.41 -12.47
N GLY A 80 -8.18 -32.45 -12.94
CA GLY A 80 -9.20 -32.66 -13.96
C GLY A 80 -8.55 -32.78 -15.32
N LYS A 81 -8.97 -33.79 -16.09
CA LYS A 81 -8.58 -34.02 -17.48
C LYS A 81 -8.83 -32.78 -18.35
N SER A 82 -7.79 -32.25 -18.96
CA SER A 82 -7.80 -31.61 -20.29
C SER A 82 -6.36 -31.70 -20.79
N GLY A 83 -6.09 -32.44 -21.85
CA GLY A 83 -6.05 -31.84 -23.18
C GLY A 83 -4.60 -31.45 -23.47
N LYS A 84 -3.99 -32.13 -24.44
CA LYS A 84 -2.62 -31.91 -24.91
C LYS A 84 -2.36 -30.41 -25.09
N ASP A 85 -1.20 -29.95 -24.65
CA ASP A 85 -0.33 -28.96 -25.32
C ASP A 85 0.87 -28.67 -24.40
N GLY A 86 1.94 -29.44 -24.59
CA GLY A 86 3.25 -29.13 -24.03
C GLY A 86 4.03 -28.30 -25.04
N PHE A 87 4.24 -27.00 -24.77
CA PHE A 87 5.38 -26.20 -25.24
C PHE A 87 5.41 -24.75 -24.67
N LEU A 88 5.00 -24.48 -23.43
CA LEU A 88 5.10 -23.10 -22.87
C LEU A 88 5.43 -23.10 -21.36
N SER A 89 6.48 -23.82 -20.93
CA SER A 89 6.87 -23.90 -19.51
C SER A 89 7.74 -22.72 -19.02
N GLY A 90 7.67 -21.55 -19.65
CA GLY A 90 8.51 -20.39 -19.32
C GLY A 90 7.77 -19.07 -19.10
N ILE A 91 6.46 -19.02 -19.29
CA ILE A 91 5.67 -17.81 -19.03
C ILE A 91 5.17 -17.89 -17.58
N PRO A 92 5.39 -16.87 -16.72
CA PRO A 92 4.79 -16.84 -15.40
C PRO A 92 3.28 -16.99 -15.55
N GLN A 93 2.72 -18.07 -15.00
CA GLN A 93 1.28 -18.29 -15.01
C GLN A 93 0.66 -17.29 -14.04
N TYR A 94 0.24 -16.14 -14.57
CA TYR A 94 -0.64 -15.22 -13.87
C TYR A 94 -1.86 -16.02 -13.40
N ASN A 95 -2.10 -16.03 -12.10
CA ASN A 95 -3.21 -16.71 -11.49
C ASN A 95 -4.51 -16.04 -11.99
N MET A 96 -5.08 -16.54 -13.09
CA MET A 96 -6.38 -16.12 -13.66
C MET A 96 -7.58 -16.35 -12.71
N LYS A 97 -7.33 -16.64 -11.43
CA LYS A 97 -8.35 -17.16 -10.51
C LYS A 97 -9.23 -16.08 -9.86
N TYR A 98 -8.98 -14.80 -10.11
CA TYR A 98 -9.88 -13.72 -9.69
C TYR A 98 -9.88 -12.60 -10.74
N SER A 99 -10.35 -12.89 -11.95
CA SER A 99 -10.99 -11.83 -12.75
C SER A 99 -12.34 -11.59 -12.08
N SER A 100 -12.41 -10.60 -11.20
CA SER A 100 -13.69 -10.02 -10.82
C SER A 100 -14.33 -9.41 -12.08
N ALA A 101 -15.65 -9.17 -12.07
CA ALA A 101 -16.43 -8.75 -13.24
C ALA A 101 -16.05 -7.33 -13.72
N GLY A 102 -14.90 -7.19 -14.37
CA GLY A 102 -14.41 -5.94 -14.93
C GLY A 102 -15.14 -5.54 -16.22
N SER A 103 -15.02 -4.26 -16.57
CA SER A 103 -15.68 -3.64 -17.72
C SER A 103 -15.16 -4.14 -19.08
N TRP A 104 -14.02 -4.84 -19.12
CA TRP A 104 -13.38 -5.26 -20.36
C TRP A 104 -13.78 -6.68 -20.78
N PRO A 105 -13.85 -6.97 -22.09
CA PRO A 105 -13.96 -8.33 -22.58
C PRO A 105 -12.81 -9.21 -22.08
N GLN A 106 -13.09 -10.46 -21.69
CA GLN A 106 -12.09 -11.40 -21.18
C GLN A 106 -10.93 -11.66 -22.15
N GLU A 107 -11.19 -11.62 -23.45
CA GLU A 107 -10.17 -11.69 -24.48
C GLU A 107 -9.20 -10.49 -24.43
N LEU A 108 -9.74 -9.30 -24.26
CA LEU A 108 -8.94 -8.08 -24.17
C LEU A 108 -8.05 -8.08 -22.93
N VAL A 109 -8.56 -8.57 -21.80
CA VAL A 109 -7.77 -8.77 -20.57
C VAL A 109 -6.60 -9.73 -20.82
N ARG A 110 -6.87 -10.87 -21.47
CA ARG A 110 -5.85 -11.87 -21.81
C ARG A 110 -4.80 -11.31 -22.76
N GLU A 111 -5.21 -10.58 -23.80
CA GLU A 111 -4.30 -9.91 -24.73
C GLU A 111 -3.42 -8.86 -24.02
N PHE A 112 -4.02 -8.03 -23.18
CA PHE A 112 -3.31 -7.05 -22.37
C PHE A 112 -2.25 -7.69 -21.47
N LEU A 113 -2.63 -8.71 -20.70
CA LEU A 113 -1.71 -9.42 -19.81
C LEU A 113 -0.58 -10.12 -20.58
N ASN A 114 -0.88 -10.72 -21.74
CA ASN A 114 0.14 -11.33 -22.59
C ASN A 114 1.12 -10.27 -23.15
N PHE A 115 0.61 -9.13 -23.59
CA PHE A 115 1.45 -8.02 -24.04
C PHE A 115 2.36 -7.53 -22.92
N GLN A 116 1.80 -7.30 -21.73
CA GLN A 116 2.56 -6.83 -20.57
C GLN A 116 3.58 -7.87 -20.09
N ALA A 117 3.25 -9.15 -20.08
CA ALA A 117 4.19 -10.22 -19.74
C ALA A 117 5.38 -10.28 -20.70
N ALA A 118 5.17 -9.96 -21.98
CA ALA A 118 6.22 -9.98 -22.99
C ALA A 118 7.15 -8.77 -22.90
N HIS A 119 6.63 -7.59 -22.54
CA HIS A 119 7.39 -6.34 -22.59
C HIS A 119 7.79 -5.78 -21.22
N ASN A 120 6.99 -6.04 -20.19
CA ASN A 120 7.16 -5.56 -18.82
C ASN A 120 7.03 -6.73 -17.81
N PRO A 121 7.87 -7.78 -17.93
CA PRO A 121 7.73 -9.02 -17.15
C PRO A 121 7.85 -8.83 -15.63
N GLU A 122 8.49 -7.74 -15.19
CA GLU A 122 8.70 -7.42 -13.78
C GLU A 122 7.56 -6.59 -13.17
N ILE A 123 6.55 -6.21 -13.96
CA ILE A 123 5.44 -5.36 -13.50
C ILE A 123 4.17 -6.21 -13.32
N PHE A 124 3.61 -6.14 -12.11
CA PHE A 124 2.31 -6.73 -11.80
C PHE A 124 1.21 -5.68 -11.93
N PHE A 125 0.18 -6.00 -12.70
CA PHE A 125 -0.95 -5.10 -12.92
C PHE A 125 -2.14 -5.54 -12.08
N ASP A 126 -2.68 -4.59 -11.31
CA ASP A 126 -3.98 -4.74 -10.67
C ASP A 126 -5.07 -4.58 -11.74
N MET A 127 -5.69 -5.69 -12.13
CA MET A 127 -6.67 -5.69 -13.20
C MET A 127 -7.97 -5.01 -12.81
N ASP A 128 -8.33 -4.98 -11.53
CA ASP A 128 -9.56 -4.30 -11.10
C ASP A 128 -9.36 -2.78 -11.24
N LEU A 129 -8.23 -2.27 -10.76
CA LEU A 129 -7.88 -0.85 -10.86
C LEU A 129 -7.72 -0.37 -12.31
N ILE A 130 -7.03 -1.13 -13.15
CA ILE A 130 -6.76 -0.66 -14.53
C ILE A 130 -8.04 -0.64 -15.38
N GLN A 131 -8.98 -1.55 -15.12
CA GLN A 131 -10.28 -1.61 -15.80
C GLN A 131 -11.23 -0.49 -15.37
N GLU A 132 -11.01 0.10 -14.19
CA GLU A 132 -11.68 1.34 -13.76
C GLU A 132 -11.06 2.58 -14.41
N GLN A 133 -9.75 2.55 -14.67
CA GLN A 133 -9.01 3.70 -15.17
C GLN A 133 -8.99 3.85 -16.69
N ALA A 134 -9.19 2.78 -17.45
CA ALA A 134 -9.14 2.82 -18.90
C ALA A 134 -10.31 2.08 -19.53
N THR A 135 -10.75 2.57 -20.68
CA THR A 135 -11.82 1.98 -21.48
C THR A 135 -11.28 0.85 -22.36
N PRO A 136 -12.14 -0.10 -22.79
CA PRO A 136 -11.72 -1.14 -23.74
C PRO A 136 -11.10 -0.59 -25.03
N ASP A 137 -11.55 0.56 -25.53
CA ASP A 137 -11.03 1.14 -26.78
C ASP A 137 -9.63 1.72 -26.60
N GLU A 138 -9.34 2.35 -25.46
CA GLU A 138 -7.97 2.82 -25.14
C GLU A 138 -6.98 1.65 -25.07
N VAL A 139 -7.41 0.50 -24.52
CA VAL A 139 -6.59 -0.71 -24.45
C VAL A 139 -6.33 -1.28 -25.84
N ARG A 140 -7.32 -1.24 -26.75
CA ARG A 140 -7.12 -1.68 -28.14
C ARG A 140 -6.11 -0.78 -28.86
N ILE A 141 -6.17 0.53 -28.63
CA ILE A 141 -5.18 1.47 -29.17
C ILE A 141 -3.80 1.16 -28.58
N PHE A 142 -3.72 0.92 -27.27
CA PHE A 142 -2.49 0.51 -26.59
C PHE A 142 -1.90 -0.78 -27.19
N LEU A 143 -2.69 -1.84 -27.32
CA LEU A 143 -2.25 -3.12 -27.88
C LEU A 143 -1.78 -3.00 -29.33
N LYS A 144 -2.40 -2.10 -30.11
CA LYS A 144 -2.03 -1.85 -31.52
C LYS A 144 -0.72 -1.08 -31.63
N ASN A 145 -0.52 -0.06 -30.79
CA ASN A 145 0.59 0.88 -30.92
C ASN A 145 1.76 0.59 -29.96
N GLY A 146 1.56 -0.29 -28.99
CA GLY A 146 2.46 -0.54 -27.86
C GLY A 146 2.53 0.58 -26.84
N GLN A 147 1.65 1.59 -26.93
CA GLN A 147 1.70 2.82 -26.13
C GLN A 147 0.30 3.31 -25.79
N TRP A 148 0.10 3.72 -24.53
CA TRP A 148 -1.16 4.24 -24.04
C TRP A 148 -1.45 5.59 -24.70
N PRO A 149 -2.69 5.85 -25.14
CA PRO A 149 -3.03 7.01 -25.97
C PRO A 149 -3.19 8.28 -25.13
N TRP A 150 -2.11 8.76 -24.52
CA TRP A 150 -2.16 10.00 -23.72
C TRP A 150 -2.39 11.23 -24.59
N SER A 151 -3.21 12.15 -24.11
CA SER A 151 -3.39 13.47 -24.68
C SER A 151 -2.07 14.26 -24.75
N SER A 152 -1.95 15.12 -25.76
CA SER A 152 -0.74 15.94 -25.98
C SER A 152 -0.35 16.78 -24.76
N ASP A 153 -1.34 17.26 -24.00
CA ASP A 153 -1.10 18.05 -22.80
C ASP A 153 -0.44 17.22 -21.70
N VAL A 154 -0.89 15.98 -21.51
CA VAL A 154 -0.31 15.08 -20.50
C VAL A 154 1.10 14.67 -20.90
N GLN A 155 1.33 14.40 -22.19
CA GLN A 155 2.68 14.16 -22.68
C GLN A 155 3.60 15.37 -22.45
N ARG A 156 3.10 16.60 -22.62
CA ARG A 156 3.85 17.84 -22.34
C ARG A 156 4.19 17.93 -20.85
N MET A 157 3.19 17.86 -19.96
CA MET A 157 3.39 17.95 -18.51
C MET A 157 4.37 16.89 -17.99
N TYR A 158 4.29 15.66 -18.52
CA TYR A 158 5.23 14.60 -18.16
C TYR A 158 6.67 14.93 -18.57
N ARG A 159 6.89 15.39 -19.81
CA ARG A 159 8.23 15.77 -20.27
C ARG A 159 8.80 16.91 -19.44
N GLU A 160 8.00 17.93 -19.15
CA GLU A 160 8.39 19.07 -18.29
C GLU A 160 8.79 18.59 -16.88
N ALA A 161 7.97 17.75 -16.25
CA ALA A 161 8.29 17.17 -14.94
C ALA A 161 9.61 16.37 -14.92
N ILE A 162 9.91 15.64 -16.00
CA ILE A 162 11.20 14.93 -16.14
C ILE A 162 12.35 15.91 -16.36
N MET A 163 12.16 16.97 -17.15
CA MET A 163 13.19 17.98 -17.41
C MET A 163 13.57 18.80 -16.18
N GLU A 164 12.60 19.08 -15.31
CA GLU A 164 12.80 19.84 -14.08
C GLU A 164 13.40 18.98 -12.95
N ASN A 165 13.35 17.66 -13.10
CA ASN A 165 13.86 16.74 -12.09
C ASN A 165 15.41 16.70 -12.09
N SER A 166 16.02 17.26 -11.05
CA SER A 166 17.48 17.31 -10.91
C SER A 166 18.14 15.95 -10.63
N TYR A 167 17.37 14.92 -10.30
CA TYR A 167 17.87 13.57 -10.00
C TYR A 167 17.83 12.63 -11.21
N ILE A 168 16.96 12.89 -12.18
CA ILE A 168 16.76 12.03 -13.35
C ILE A 168 17.47 12.62 -14.56
N SER A 169 18.57 11.99 -14.99
CA SER A 169 19.32 12.40 -16.19
C SER A 169 18.88 11.63 -17.45
N MET A 170 17.57 11.47 -17.64
CA MET A 170 17.00 10.73 -18.76
C MET A 170 16.47 11.66 -19.85
N ASN A 171 16.55 11.23 -21.12
CA ASN A 171 15.91 11.95 -22.21
C ASN A 171 14.38 11.96 -22.02
N PRO A 172 13.71 13.13 -22.00
CA PRO A 172 12.26 13.20 -21.77
C PRO A 172 11.42 12.46 -22.81
N GLY A 173 11.88 12.39 -24.06
CA GLY A 173 11.19 11.69 -25.14
C GLY A 173 11.23 10.16 -24.95
N SER A 174 12.39 9.60 -24.63
CA SER A 174 12.52 8.17 -24.31
C SER A 174 11.74 7.82 -23.05
N SER A 175 11.86 8.64 -22.00
CA SER A 175 11.10 8.49 -20.75
C SER A 175 9.60 8.44 -20.97
N LEU A 176 9.09 9.29 -21.87
CA LEU A 176 7.67 9.30 -22.20
C LEU A 176 7.25 7.99 -22.87
N SER A 177 8.01 7.51 -23.86
CA SER A 177 7.72 6.25 -24.56
C SER A 177 7.65 5.07 -23.59
N ASP A 178 8.63 4.98 -22.69
CA ASP A 178 8.70 3.91 -21.68
C ASP A 178 7.52 4.00 -20.71
N ALA A 179 7.21 5.20 -20.23
CA ALA A 179 6.07 5.41 -19.34
C ALA A 179 4.73 5.10 -20.02
N GLN A 180 4.55 5.45 -21.29
CA GLN A 180 3.38 5.12 -22.09
C GLN A 180 3.24 3.61 -22.36
N MET A 181 4.27 2.81 -22.16
CA MET A 181 4.16 1.35 -22.27
C MET A 181 3.50 0.72 -21.03
N VAL A 182 3.54 1.43 -19.91
CA VAL A 182 3.13 0.92 -18.59
C VAL A 182 1.88 1.61 -18.09
N TYR A 183 1.86 2.95 -18.07
CA TYR A 183 0.84 3.75 -17.40
C TYR A 183 -0.19 4.30 -18.39
N ASN A 184 -1.48 4.14 -18.09
CA ASN A 184 -2.55 4.84 -18.82
C ASN A 184 -2.58 6.34 -18.45
N GLU A 185 -3.38 7.13 -19.18
CA GLU A 185 -3.43 8.59 -18.95
C GLU A 185 -3.90 8.96 -17.54
N ASN A 186 -4.84 8.21 -16.96
CA ASN A 186 -5.35 8.50 -15.62
C ASN A 186 -4.32 8.19 -14.53
N ALA A 187 -3.59 7.08 -14.67
CA ALA A 187 -2.49 6.74 -13.77
C ALA A 187 -1.38 7.81 -13.79
N ILE A 188 -0.98 8.27 -14.98
CA ILE A 188 0.08 9.29 -15.06
C ILE A 188 -0.39 10.66 -14.56
N LYS A 189 -1.66 11.03 -14.80
CA LYS A 189 -2.23 12.25 -14.22
C LYS A 189 -2.17 12.23 -12.69
N GLN A 190 -2.49 11.10 -12.07
CA GLN A 190 -2.36 10.95 -10.62
C GLN A 190 -0.91 11.12 -10.17
N LEU A 191 0.04 10.46 -10.82
CA LEU A 191 1.46 10.60 -10.48
C LEU A 191 1.95 12.04 -10.59
N LEU A 192 1.58 12.74 -11.67
CA LEU A 192 1.91 14.15 -11.88
C LEU A 192 1.25 15.03 -10.81
N SER A 193 0.01 14.74 -10.42
CA SER A 193 -0.70 15.48 -9.37
C SER A 193 -0.01 15.34 -8.00
N TRP A 194 0.57 14.18 -7.71
CA TRP A 194 1.34 13.95 -6.48
C TRP A 194 2.69 14.63 -6.48
N ASN A 195 3.25 14.94 -7.65
CA ASN A 195 4.50 15.68 -7.80
C ASN A 195 4.25 17.17 -8.08
N SER A 196 3.30 17.76 -7.34
CA SER A 196 2.95 19.17 -7.41
C SER A 196 2.75 19.71 -6.00
N LYS A 197 2.69 21.03 -5.83
CA LYS A 197 2.53 21.64 -4.50
C LYS A 197 1.21 21.25 -3.82
N GLU A 198 0.13 21.06 -4.59
CA GLU A 198 -1.14 20.58 -4.07
C GLU A 198 -1.01 19.12 -3.64
N GLY A 199 -0.29 18.30 -4.42
CA GLY A 199 0.05 16.92 -4.04
C GLY A 199 0.87 16.84 -2.75
N ASP A 200 1.91 17.67 -2.63
CA ASP A 200 2.75 17.77 -1.43
C ASP A 200 1.91 18.16 -0.20
N PHE A 201 0.99 19.12 -0.37
CA PHE A 201 0.05 19.50 0.68
C PHE A 201 -0.86 18.32 1.10
N LEU A 202 -1.41 17.58 0.14
CA LEU A 202 -2.32 16.47 0.42
C LEU A 202 -1.61 15.28 1.09
N LEU A 203 -0.42 14.93 0.61
CA LEU A 203 0.35 13.78 1.09
C LEU A 203 1.15 14.10 2.37
N GLY A 204 1.83 15.24 2.39
CA GLY A 204 2.73 15.67 3.47
C GLY A 204 2.06 16.51 4.53
N GLY A 205 0.97 17.22 4.18
CA GLY A 205 0.38 18.23 5.04
C GLY A 205 1.22 19.50 5.15
N VAL A 206 0.89 20.32 6.14
CA VAL A 206 1.61 21.56 6.46
C VAL A 206 1.96 21.65 7.93
N ILE A 207 3.02 22.40 8.23
CA ILE A 207 3.34 22.85 9.58
C ILE A 207 2.50 24.09 9.88
N ILE A 208 1.70 24.03 10.95
CA ILE A 208 0.82 25.12 11.39
C ILE A 208 1.37 25.87 12.62
N GLY A 209 2.55 25.47 13.10
CA GLY A 209 3.22 26.15 14.19
C GLY A 209 4.27 25.30 14.87
N HIS A 210 5.24 25.97 15.47
CA HIS A 210 6.29 25.37 16.25
C HIS A 210 6.01 25.59 17.75
N PRO A 211 5.91 24.54 18.59
CA PRO A 211 5.71 24.72 20.03
C PRO A 211 6.89 25.46 20.68
N ASN A 212 6.59 26.41 21.57
CA ASN A 212 7.61 27.20 22.24
C ASN A 212 8.58 26.31 23.06
N GLY A 213 9.88 26.58 22.94
CA GLY A 213 10.92 25.88 23.69
C GLY A 213 11.20 24.44 23.24
N MET A 214 10.67 24.02 22.08
CA MET A 214 10.92 22.69 21.53
C MET A 214 12.02 22.70 20.44
N PRO A 215 12.63 21.54 20.14
CA PRO A 215 13.55 21.40 19.01
C PRO A 215 12.82 21.54 17.67
N LYS A 216 13.47 22.15 16.65
CA LYS A 216 12.89 22.46 15.33
C LYS A 216 12.15 21.32 14.59
N ASN A 217 12.46 20.06 14.93
CA ASN A 217 11.81 18.88 14.36
C ASN A 217 10.47 18.52 15.03
N VAL A 218 10.06 19.22 16.08
CA VAL A 218 8.76 19.05 16.74
C VAL A 218 7.82 20.14 16.25
N ASN A 219 6.83 19.77 15.44
CA ASN A 219 5.92 20.72 14.81
C ASN A 219 4.48 20.29 14.98
N ASN A 220 3.59 21.27 15.10
CA ASN A 220 2.15 21.04 14.95
C ASN A 220 1.85 20.96 13.46
N THR A 221 1.07 19.95 13.06
CA THR A 221 0.80 19.70 11.65
C THR A 221 -0.67 19.52 11.36
N VAL A 222 -1.03 19.77 10.10
CA VAL A 222 -2.35 19.47 9.54
C VAL A 222 -2.13 18.70 8.26
N ARG A 223 -2.77 17.54 8.13
CA ARG A 223 -2.60 16.64 6.97
C ARG A 223 -3.86 15.84 6.70
N CYS A 224 -4.01 15.37 5.47
CA CYS A 224 -5.04 14.40 5.14
C CYS A 224 -4.69 13.01 5.71
N VAL A 225 -5.70 12.31 6.21
CA VAL A 225 -5.58 10.94 6.71
C VAL A 225 -6.81 10.13 6.30
N ALA A 226 -6.67 8.82 6.19
CA ALA A 226 -7.83 7.93 6.10
C ALA A 226 -8.70 8.09 7.35
N SER A 227 -10.03 8.13 7.18
CA SER A 227 -10.94 8.13 8.32
C SER A 227 -10.78 6.83 9.13
N ALA A 228 -10.92 6.93 10.45
CA ALA A 228 -10.81 5.78 11.35
C ALA A 228 -11.83 4.68 11.03
N ASP A 229 -12.96 5.05 10.43
CA ASP A 229 -14.06 4.15 10.10
C ASP A 229 -13.90 3.51 8.71
N GLY A 230 -12.76 3.70 8.04
CA GLY A 230 -12.53 3.26 6.66
C GLY A 230 -13.31 4.04 5.61
N GLY A 231 -13.92 5.17 6.01
CA GLY A 231 -14.60 6.10 5.11
C GLY A 231 -13.64 7.05 4.39
N GLU A 232 -14.22 8.12 3.80
CA GLU A 232 -13.47 9.13 3.05
C GLU A 232 -12.30 9.72 3.86
N THR A 233 -11.24 10.10 3.16
CA THR A 233 -10.11 10.81 3.75
C THR A 233 -10.55 12.15 4.31
N VAL A 234 -9.99 12.51 5.46
CA VAL A 234 -10.35 13.72 6.20
C VAL A 234 -9.11 14.50 6.62
N MET A 235 -9.30 15.80 6.84
CA MET A 235 -8.24 16.66 7.35
C MET A 235 -8.09 16.50 8.87
N GLN A 236 -6.86 16.25 9.33
CA GLN A 236 -6.56 16.02 10.73
C GLN A 236 -5.45 16.95 11.22
N LYS A 237 -5.70 17.56 12.37
CA LYS A 237 -4.73 18.41 13.09
C LYS A 237 -4.06 17.62 14.21
N LYS A 238 -2.74 17.71 14.28
CA LYS A 238 -1.90 17.09 15.29
C LYS A 238 -1.12 18.18 16.04
N VAL A 239 -1.36 18.28 17.35
CA VAL A 239 -0.75 19.29 18.24
C VAL A 239 0.11 18.58 19.27
N TYR A 240 1.35 19.03 19.43
CA TYR A 240 2.24 18.52 20.46
C TYR A 240 1.77 18.96 21.86
N THR A 241 1.67 18.00 22.78
CA THR A 241 1.17 18.24 24.15
C THR A 241 2.17 17.91 25.25
N GLY A 242 3.44 17.68 24.90
CA GLY A 242 4.50 17.36 25.86
C GLY A 242 5.04 15.94 25.69
N TYR A 243 5.62 15.41 26.75
CA TYR A 243 6.12 14.03 26.80
C TYR A 243 5.19 13.17 27.67
N ASN A 244 5.01 11.92 27.28
CA ASN A 244 4.34 10.92 28.09
C ASN A 244 5.19 10.64 29.34
N GLY A 245 4.60 10.83 30.52
CA GLY A 245 5.30 10.69 31.80
C GLY A 245 5.78 9.28 32.13
N ILE A 246 5.30 8.24 31.42
CA ILE A 246 5.66 6.84 31.68
C ILE A 246 6.92 6.44 30.91
N ASN A 247 7.02 6.80 29.63
CA ASN A 247 8.08 6.32 28.74
C ASN A 247 8.90 7.45 28.08
N GLY A 248 8.60 8.71 28.37
CA GLY A 248 9.31 9.86 27.79
C GLY A 248 9.07 10.05 26.29
N SER A 249 8.11 9.35 25.68
CA SER A 249 7.78 9.52 24.26
C SER A 249 7.03 10.84 24.01
N MET A 250 7.19 11.43 22.83
CA MET A 250 6.44 12.63 22.46
C MET A 250 4.93 12.33 22.41
N SER A 251 4.15 13.14 23.10
CA SER A 251 2.69 13.06 23.14
C SER A 251 2.08 14.10 22.21
N TYR A 252 1.05 13.68 21.49
CA TYR A 252 0.31 14.53 20.56
C TYR A 252 -1.18 14.35 20.77
N GLN A 253 -1.91 15.45 20.73
CA GLN A 253 -3.35 15.47 20.62
C GLN A 253 -3.74 15.59 19.16
N THR A 254 -4.67 14.73 18.75
CA THR A 254 -5.16 14.66 17.40
C THR A 254 -6.64 15.04 17.36
N SER A 255 -7.04 15.86 16.39
CA SER A 255 -8.41 16.34 16.23
C SER A 255 -8.78 16.44 14.75
N LEU A 256 -10.05 16.17 14.44
CA LEU A 256 -10.61 16.38 13.11
C LEU A 256 -10.71 17.89 12.82
N VAL A 257 -10.38 18.29 11.58
CA VAL A 257 -10.55 19.67 11.12
C VAL A 257 -11.76 19.75 10.21
N PRO A 258 -12.83 20.46 10.60
CA PRO A 258 -13.95 20.76 9.71
C PRO A 258 -13.46 21.52 8.46
N ASN A 259 -14.02 21.17 7.29
CA ASN A 259 -13.56 21.72 6.01
C ASN A 259 -13.63 23.24 5.95
N ASP A 260 -14.67 23.85 6.53
CA ASP A 260 -14.87 25.30 6.60
C ASP A 260 -13.82 26.02 7.46
N GLN A 261 -13.14 25.30 8.37
CA GLN A 261 -12.08 25.85 9.22
C GLN A 261 -10.68 25.76 8.60
N ILE A 262 -10.51 24.97 7.53
CA ILE A 262 -9.20 24.77 6.90
C ILE A 262 -8.52 26.09 6.51
N PRO A 263 -9.20 27.07 5.86
CA PRO A 263 -8.58 28.35 5.51
C PRO A 263 -8.06 29.17 6.70
N ASN A 264 -8.60 28.95 7.90
CA ASN A 264 -8.17 29.66 9.11
C ASN A 264 -6.99 28.97 9.80
N ILE A 265 -6.75 27.69 9.49
CA ILE A 265 -5.75 26.85 10.15
C ILE A 265 -4.53 26.66 9.27
N VAL A 266 -4.73 26.51 7.95
CA VAL A 266 -3.68 26.26 6.96
C VAL A 266 -3.33 27.59 6.30
N PRO A 267 -2.13 28.16 6.56
CA PRO A 267 -1.69 29.38 5.92
C PRO A 267 -1.65 29.22 4.39
N GLY A 268 -2.08 30.27 3.67
CA GLY A 268 -2.08 30.27 2.21
C GLY A 268 -3.17 29.41 1.56
N PHE A 269 -4.02 28.73 2.33
CA PHE A 269 -5.11 27.91 1.79
C PHE A 269 -6.38 28.73 1.55
N SER A 270 -7.06 28.46 0.44
CA SER A 270 -8.43 28.94 0.20
C SER A 270 -9.19 28.04 -0.76
N PHE A 271 -10.50 27.88 -0.56
CA PHE A 271 -11.34 27.19 -1.53
C PHE A 271 -11.58 28.05 -2.76
N LEU A 272 -11.50 27.44 -3.94
CA LEU A 272 -11.80 28.15 -5.18
C LEU A 272 -13.30 28.51 -5.21
N ASN A 273 -13.62 29.75 -5.60
CA ASN A 273 -14.98 30.30 -5.61
C ASN A 273 -15.70 30.28 -4.25
N GLY A 274 -14.98 30.10 -3.14
CA GLY A 274 -15.57 30.05 -1.78
C GLY A 274 -16.44 28.83 -1.49
N LYS A 275 -16.44 27.80 -2.36
CA LYS A 275 -17.23 26.58 -2.16
C LYS A 275 -16.50 25.65 -1.20
N VAL A 276 -17.02 25.49 0.01
CA VAL A 276 -16.48 24.55 0.99
C VAL A 276 -16.74 23.10 0.55
N CYS A 277 -15.70 22.29 0.55
CA CYS A 277 -15.71 20.87 0.18
C CYS A 277 -14.55 20.16 0.87
N ASN A 278 -14.42 18.84 0.68
CA ASN A 278 -13.32 18.06 1.25
C ASN A 278 -12.08 18.12 0.34
N PRO A 279 -11.01 18.85 0.71
CA PRO A 279 -9.82 18.92 -0.14
C PRO A 279 -9.01 17.62 -0.13
N CYS A 280 -9.25 16.71 0.83
CA CYS A 280 -8.55 15.42 0.92
C CYS A 280 -9.11 14.35 -0.01
N ALA A 281 -10.28 14.59 -0.61
CA ALA A 281 -11.00 13.63 -1.43
C ALA A 281 -10.23 13.05 -2.64
N PRO A 282 -9.21 13.72 -3.23
CA PRO A 282 -8.34 13.12 -4.24
C PRO A 282 -7.53 11.90 -3.74
N LEU A 283 -7.41 11.71 -2.42
CA LEU A 283 -6.72 10.56 -1.83
C LEU A 283 -7.64 9.35 -1.62
N ASN A 284 -8.94 9.46 -1.94
CA ASN A 284 -9.88 8.35 -1.90
C ASN A 284 -9.65 7.36 -3.06
N SER A 285 -10.28 6.19 -2.97
CA SER A 285 -10.34 5.21 -4.05
C SER A 285 -11.81 4.88 -4.34
N PRO A 286 -12.37 5.32 -5.49
CA PRO A 286 -11.74 6.16 -6.52
C PRO A 286 -11.48 7.61 -6.04
N PRO A 287 -10.53 8.33 -6.67
CA PRO A 287 -10.23 9.71 -6.30
C PRO A 287 -11.35 10.67 -6.74
N ASP A 288 -11.68 11.64 -5.90
CA ASP A 288 -12.64 12.71 -6.21
C ASP A 288 -11.94 14.07 -6.36
N TYR A 289 -12.06 14.66 -7.55
CA TYR A 289 -11.50 15.96 -7.92
C TYR A 289 -12.56 17.08 -7.90
N SER A 290 -13.69 16.90 -7.22
CA SER A 290 -14.77 17.90 -7.14
C SER A 290 -14.46 19.13 -6.27
N CYS A 291 -13.32 19.12 -5.57
CA CYS A 291 -12.95 20.14 -4.58
C CYS A 291 -11.71 20.96 -4.99
N PRO A 292 -11.87 21.99 -5.83
CA PRO A 292 -10.77 22.88 -6.20
C PRO A 292 -10.40 23.84 -5.06
N PHE A 293 -9.09 24.02 -4.86
CA PHE A 293 -8.54 24.93 -3.86
C PHE A 293 -7.23 25.56 -4.34
N ILE A 294 -6.79 26.58 -3.62
CA ILE A 294 -5.49 27.24 -3.80
C ILE A 294 -4.70 27.05 -2.52
N ILE A 295 -3.41 26.75 -2.66
CA ILE A 295 -2.44 26.72 -1.58
C ILE A 295 -1.17 27.46 -1.99
N ASP A 296 -0.69 28.34 -1.11
CA ASP A 296 0.62 28.98 -1.23
C ASP A 296 1.63 28.27 -0.32
N THR A 297 2.55 27.52 -0.94
CA THR A 297 3.65 26.82 -0.26
C THR A 297 4.96 27.61 -0.30
N GLY A 298 4.92 28.89 -0.68
CA GLY A 298 6.08 29.75 -0.89
C GLY A 298 6.53 29.85 -2.35
N ASN A 299 5.95 29.05 -3.24
CA ASN A 299 6.15 29.10 -4.69
C ASN A 299 4.99 29.82 -5.41
N GLY A 300 4.17 30.58 -4.67
CA GLY A 300 3.06 31.36 -5.22
C GLY A 300 1.73 30.63 -5.21
N THR A 301 0.69 31.35 -5.61
CA THR A 301 -0.72 30.93 -5.55
C THR A 301 -1.26 30.30 -6.84
N GLU A 302 -0.42 30.19 -7.88
CA GLU A 302 -0.80 29.65 -9.19
C GLU A 302 -1.15 28.16 -9.08
N ILE A 303 -2.28 27.71 -9.64
CA ILE A 303 -2.65 26.29 -9.60
C ILE A 303 -1.79 25.54 -10.61
N SER A 304 -1.28 24.36 -10.23
CA SER A 304 -0.47 23.54 -11.13
C SER A 304 -1.29 23.05 -12.32
N ASP A 305 -0.73 23.05 -13.55
CA ASP A 305 -1.40 22.64 -14.80
C ASP A 305 -2.19 21.33 -14.68
N ILE A 306 -1.62 20.34 -13.97
CA ILE A 306 -2.25 19.04 -13.76
C ILE A 306 -3.55 19.15 -12.94
N TRP A 307 -3.57 19.99 -11.91
CA TRP A 307 -4.75 20.22 -11.08
C TRP A 307 -5.78 21.08 -11.79
N GLU A 308 -5.37 22.02 -12.63
CA GLU A 308 -6.30 22.73 -13.52
C GLU A 308 -7.07 21.73 -14.41
N LYS A 309 -6.33 20.77 -14.98
CA LYS A 309 -6.91 19.70 -15.80
C LYS A 309 -7.82 18.77 -15.00
N LEU A 310 -7.41 18.32 -13.82
CA LEU A 310 -8.19 17.42 -12.96
C LEU A 310 -9.49 18.07 -12.46
N TRP A 311 -9.43 19.36 -12.12
CA TRP A 311 -10.60 20.15 -11.70
C TRP A 311 -11.42 20.67 -12.87
N SER A 312 -11.00 20.40 -14.11
CA SER A 312 -11.65 20.90 -15.32
C SER A 312 -11.83 22.43 -15.32
N ILE A 313 -10.88 23.16 -14.74
CA ILE A 313 -10.86 24.62 -14.75
C ILE A 313 -9.99 25.09 -15.93
N SER A 314 -10.61 25.76 -16.89
CA SER A 314 -9.93 26.22 -18.11
C SER A 314 -9.45 27.65 -17.94
N GLY A 315 -8.15 27.91 -18.10
CA GLY A 315 -7.66 29.26 -18.39
C GLY A 315 -7.57 30.23 -17.20
N THR A 316 -7.40 29.73 -15.98
CA THR A 316 -7.22 30.60 -14.80
C THR A 316 -5.76 30.89 -14.53
N LYS A 317 -5.02 31.38 -15.53
CA LYS A 317 -3.86 32.26 -15.28
C LYS A 317 -4.31 33.63 -14.75
N GLN A 318 -5.39 33.67 -13.96
CA GLN A 318 -5.61 34.78 -13.05
C GLN A 318 -4.64 34.54 -11.90
N GLY A 319 -3.45 35.15 -12.01
CA GLY A 319 -2.81 35.64 -10.81
C GLY A 319 -3.89 36.41 -10.05
N PHE A 320 -4.34 35.85 -8.93
CA PHE A 320 -5.34 36.49 -8.10
C PHE A 320 -4.81 37.89 -7.78
N SER A 321 -5.44 38.91 -8.37
CA SER A 321 -5.11 40.30 -8.06
C SER A 321 -5.25 40.44 -6.54
N LYS A 322 -4.18 40.92 -5.89
CA LYS A 322 -4.05 41.26 -4.47
C LYS A 322 -5.35 41.76 -3.79
N ALA A 323 -6.28 40.87 -3.47
CA ALA A 323 -7.52 41.21 -2.77
C ALA A 323 -7.63 40.50 -1.40
N LYS A 324 -6.71 39.60 -1.09
CA LYS A 324 -6.27 39.34 0.29
C LYS A 324 -4.76 39.37 0.27
N GLU A 325 -4.21 40.48 0.74
CA GLU A 325 -2.81 40.57 1.10
C GLU A 325 -2.59 39.50 2.19
N PHE A 326 -2.13 38.32 1.78
CA PHE A 326 -1.69 37.31 2.73
C PHE A 326 -0.57 37.97 3.53
N PRO A 327 -0.62 37.96 4.87
CA PRO A 327 0.45 38.54 5.67
C PRO A 327 1.78 37.92 5.23
N PRO A 328 2.86 38.70 5.08
CA PRO A 328 4.14 38.19 4.62
C PRO A 328 4.56 37.03 5.51
N VAL A 329 4.56 35.83 4.94
CA VAL A 329 4.92 34.62 5.67
C VAL A 329 6.44 34.59 5.74
N ASN A 330 6.97 34.63 6.95
CA ASN A 330 8.38 34.38 7.21
C ASN A 330 8.64 32.88 6.98
N ASN A 331 8.85 32.44 5.73
CA ASN A 331 8.99 31.04 5.34
C ASN A 331 10.28 30.34 5.83
N SER A 332 11.02 30.93 6.76
CA SER A 332 12.28 30.38 7.31
C SER A 332 12.12 29.05 8.06
N TYR A 333 10.88 28.62 8.34
CA TYR A 333 10.55 27.36 9.01
C TYR A 333 9.89 26.30 8.12
N LEU A 334 9.46 26.63 6.89
CA LEU A 334 8.80 25.68 5.98
C LEU A 334 9.78 24.91 5.09
N LEU A 335 11.00 25.44 4.91
CA LEU A 335 12.04 24.76 4.17
C LEU A 335 12.94 24.00 5.15
N GLY A 336 12.64 22.72 5.36
CA GLY A 336 13.60 21.73 5.87
C GLY A 336 14.77 21.47 4.92
N VAL A 337 15.19 22.48 4.16
CA VAL A 337 16.26 22.46 3.17
C VAL A 337 17.30 23.47 3.61
N SER A 338 18.32 22.97 4.31
CA SER A 338 19.58 23.70 4.49
C SER A 338 20.39 23.55 3.21
N ARG A 339 20.55 24.63 2.43
CA ARG A 339 21.64 24.72 1.43
C ARG A 339 22.79 25.51 2.07
N LYS A 340 24.00 24.99 1.92
CA LYS A 340 25.24 25.75 2.13
C LYS A 340 25.37 26.86 1.11
#